data_AF-A0A7S3AKS9-F1
#
_entry.id   AF-A0A7S3AKS9-F1
#
_cell.length_a   1.000
_cell.length_b   1.000
_cell.length_c   1.000
_cell.angle_alpha   90.00
_cell.angle_beta   90.00
_cell.angle_gamma   90.00
#
_symmetry.space_group_name_H-M   'P 1'
#
loop_
_entity.id
_entity.type
_entity.pdbx_description
1 polymer ?
#
loop_
_entity_poly.entity_id
_entity_poly.type
_entity_poly.pdbx_seq_one_letter_code
_entity_poly.pdbx_strand_id
1 'polypeptide(L)'
;AALSASAPAALTGVDGSLPEWGSERGLGSSIADRRGTCVISKVSLLRMVALGQVERKFIAALAEDGLFAIDQHAADERVQLEMLQRETYGADGFPLTDAVQSRRLRPPPRLAVSATEASLLKQFQLQLST
;
A
#
# COMPACT_ATOMS: atom_id res chain seq x y z
N ALA A 1 -52.22 14.91 -24.79
CA ALA A 1 -52.20 15.72 -23.55
C ALA A 1 -50.79 15.64 -22.97
N ALA A 2 -50.03 16.73 -23.07
CA ALA A 2 -48.74 16.91 -22.42
C ALA A 2 -48.97 17.49 -21.02
N LEU A 3 -48.13 17.12 -20.04
CA LEU A 3 -47.85 17.73 -18.73
C LEU A 3 -46.97 16.71 -17.98
N SER A 4 -45.87 16.99 -17.28
CA SER A 4 -44.90 18.08 -17.15
C SER A 4 -43.84 17.49 -16.22
N ALA A 5 -42.55 17.65 -16.55
CA ALA A 5 -41.44 17.17 -15.73
C ALA A 5 -41.31 17.96 -14.42
N SER A 6 -40.78 17.32 -13.37
CA SER A 6 -40.10 18.00 -12.27
C SER A 6 -39.06 17.07 -11.64
N ALA A 7 -37.80 17.50 -11.69
CA ALA A 7 -36.65 16.86 -11.06
C ALA A 7 -36.45 17.44 -9.65
N PRO A 8 -35.99 16.66 -8.65
CA PRO A 8 -35.56 17.24 -7.39
C PRO A 8 -34.08 17.63 -7.45
N ALA A 9 -33.89 18.93 -7.15
CA ALA A 9 -32.72 19.69 -6.71
C ALA A 9 -31.38 18.97 -6.49
N ALA A 10 -30.37 19.53 -7.16
CA ALA A 10 -28.96 19.40 -6.81
C ALA A 10 -28.72 19.83 -5.35
N LEU A 11 -28.07 18.95 -4.57
CA LEU A 11 -27.45 19.32 -3.31
C LEU A 11 -26.02 19.77 -3.58
N THR A 12 -25.88 21.08 -3.65
CA THR A 12 -24.63 21.84 -3.59
C THR A 12 -24.00 21.73 -2.19
N GLY A 13 -22.73 21.36 -2.11
CA GLY A 13 -21.98 21.37 -0.85
C GLY A 13 -20.66 20.62 -0.92
N VAL A 14 -19.73 21.09 -1.76
CA VAL A 14 -18.31 20.70 -1.67
C VAL A 14 -17.65 21.72 -0.75
N ASP A 15 -17.46 21.38 0.52
CA ASP A 15 -16.54 22.09 1.40
C ASP A 15 -15.14 21.51 1.19
N GLY A 16 -14.27 22.32 0.59
CA GLY A 16 -12.92 21.99 0.17
C GLY A 16 -11.91 22.09 1.31
N SER A 17 -12.01 21.18 2.28
CA SER A 17 -11.01 21.04 3.34
C SER A 17 -10.29 19.70 3.20
N LEU A 18 -9.13 19.70 2.52
CA LEU A 18 -8.18 18.59 2.53
C LEU A 18 -7.62 18.45 3.96
N PRO A 19 -7.59 17.26 4.57
CA PRO A 19 -6.92 17.11 5.86
C PRO A 19 -5.41 17.21 5.66
N GLU A 20 -4.78 18.11 6.43
CA GLU A 20 -3.34 18.28 6.50
C GLU A 20 -2.67 16.95 6.88
N TRP A 21 -1.84 16.40 5.99
CA TRP A 21 -0.98 15.27 6.28
C TRP A 21 0.22 15.77 7.10
N GLY A 22 0.12 15.67 8.42
CA GLY A 22 1.17 16.11 9.34
C GLY A 22 1.28 15.28 10.60
N SER A 23 2.43 14.63 10.77
CA SER A 23 3.00 14.08 12.02
C SER A 23 2.54 12.69 12.46
N GLU A 24 3.07 11.65 11.81
CA GLU A 24 3.08 10.29 12.35
C GLU A 24 4.20 10.15 13.39
N ARG A 25 3.85 10.31 14.68
CA ARG A 25 4.55 9.61 15.77
C ARG A 25 3.66 8.46 16.21
N GLY A 26 4.24 7.26 16.18
CA GLY A 26 3.55 5.98 16.23
C GLY A 26 2.48 5.86 17.32
N LEU A 27 1.31 5.41 16.89
CA LEU A 27 0.25 4.75 17.67
C LEU A 27 -0.61 4.00 16.63
N GLY A 28 -1.01 2.77 16.97
CA GLY A 28 -1.60 1.80 16.04
C GLY A 28 -2.65 2.40 15.11
N SER A 29 -2.56 2.03 13.82
CA SER A 29 -3.49 2.51 12.79
C SER A 29 -4.89 1.98 13.09
N SER A 30 -5.71 2.80 13.75
CA SER A 30 -7.14 2.56 13.85
C SER A 30 -7.78 2.99 12.55
N ILE A 31 -8.33 2.03 11.80
CA ILE A 31 -9.19 2.35 10.67
C ILE A 31 -10.52 2.82 11.27
N ALA A 32 -10.79 4.12 11.19
CA ALA A 32 -12.00 4.72 11.73
C ALA A 32 -13.19 4.40 10.80
N ASP A 33 -14.09 3.53 11.27
CA ASP A 33 -15.43 3.38 10.70
C ASP A 33 -16.34 4.49 11.26
N ARG A 34 -17.41 4.84 10.54
CA ARG A 34 -18.48 5.73 11.03
C ARG A 34 -19.24 5.14 12.24
N ARG A 35 -18.90 3.93 12.70
CA ARG A 35 -19.41 3.25 13.91
C ARG A 35 -18.37 3.07 15.03
N GLY A 36 -17.13 3.51 14.85
CA GLY A 36 -16.06 3.35 15.84
C GLY A 36 -14.72 2.94 15.22
N THR A 37 -13.65 2.98 16.01
CA THR A 37 -12.33 2.51 15.59
C THR A 37 -12.31 0.99 15.52
N CYS A 38 -12.02 0.44 14.35
CA CYS A 38 -11.76 -0.99 14.22
C CYS A 38 -10.30 -1.25 14.63
N VAL A 39 -10.11 -1.93 15.76
CA VAL A 39 -8.79 -2.36 16.24
C VAL A 39 -8.65 -3.84 15.94
N ILE A 40 -7.85 -4.17 14.92
CA ILE A 40 -7.57 -5.56 14.56
C ILE A 40 -6.29 -6.01 15.24
N SER A 41 -6.36 -7.09 16.02
CA SER A 41 -5.17 -7.68 16.65
C SER A 41 -4.36 -8.51 15.65
N LYS A 42 -3.05 -8.69 15.91
CA LYS A 42 -2.21 -9.57 15.10
C LYS A 42 -2.72 -11.02 15.10
N VAL A 43 -3.32 -11.47 16.20
CA VAL A 43 -3.92 -12.81 16.31
C VAL A 43 -5.17 -12.91 15.42
N SER A 44 -6.00 -11.88 15.37
CA SER A 44 -7.17 -11.80 14.49
C SER A 44 -6.76 -11.89 13.02
N LEU A 45 -5.69 -11.18 12.61
CA LEU A 45 -5.14 -11.28 11.26
C LEU A 45 -4.65 -12.69 10.92
N LEU A 46 -3.98 -13.38 11.84
CA LEU A 46 -3.46 -14.74 11.62
C LEU A 46 -4.58 -15.79 11.46
N ARG A 47 -5.75 -15.55 12.05
CA ARG A 47 -6.92 -16.45 11.95
C ARG A 47 -7.87 -16.08 10.83
N MET A 48 -7.63 -14.95 10.16
CA MET A 48 -8.48 -14.45 9.10
C MET A 48 -8.46 -15.39 7.90
N VAL A 49 -9.64 -15.68 7.35
CA VAL A 49 -9.81 -16.56 6.20
C VAL A 49 -10.11 -15.72 4.97
N ALA A 50 -9.24 -15.78 3.96
CA ALA A 50 -9.51 -15.16 2.67
C ALA A 50 -10.63 -15.93 1.96
N LEU A 51 -11.70 -15.22 1.58
CA LEU A 51 -12.85 -15.77 0.87
C LEU A 51 -12.65 -15.72 -0.65
N GLY A 52 -11.98 -14.67 -1.14
CA GLY A 52 -11.74 -14.47 -2.55
C GLY A 52 -11.35 -13.04 -2.90
N GLN A 53 -11.23 -12.78 -4.20
CA GLN A 53 -10.88 -11.46 -4.74
C GLN A 53 -12.12 -10.74 -5.28
N VAL A 54 -12.22 -9.44 -5.02
CA VAL A 54 -13.27 -8.56 -5.51
C VAL A 54 -12.65 -7.50 -6.43
N GLU A 55 -13.19 -7.38 -7.64
CA GLU A 55 -12.80 -6.40 -8.67
C GLU A 55 -11.30 -6.35 -9.01
N ARG A 56 -10.54 -7.41 -8.74
CA ARG A 56 -9.07 -7.42 -8.90
C ARG A 56 -8.33 -6.36 -8.06
N LYS A 57 -8.96 -5.86 -7.00
CA LYS A 57 -8.42 -4.81 -6.13
C LYS A 57 -8.43 -5.20 -4.66
N PHE A 58 -9.48 -5.88 -4.23
CA PHE A 58 -9.66 -6.22 -2.83
C PHE A 58 -9.61 -7.72 -2.60
N ILE A 59 -9.08 -8.11 -1.45
CA ILE A 59 -9.27 -9.44 -0.88
C ILE A 59 -10.41 -9.33 0.12
N ALA A 60 -11.50 -10.05 -0.12
CA ALA A 60 -12.57 -10.21 0.86
C ALA A 60 -12.15 -11.29 1.85
N ALA A 61 -12.19 -10.98 3.14
CA ALA A 61 -11.67 -11.86 4.18
C ALA A 61 -12.56 -11.84 5.43
N LEU A 62 -12.77 -13.00 6.05
CA LEU A 62 -13.60 -13.17 7.23
C LEU A 62 -12.72 -13.38 8.47
N ALA A 63 -12.98 -12.65 9.54
CA ALA A 63 -12.44 -12.93 10.87
C ALA A 63 -13.58 -13.06 11.90
N GLU A 64 -13.25 -13.39 13.15
CA GLU A 64 -14.21 -13.50 14.26
C GLU A 64 -15.07 -12.23 14.40
N ASP A 65 -14.47 -11.07 14.07
CA ASP A 65 -15.02 -9.75 14.30
C ASP A 65 -15.80 -9.19 13.09
N GLY A 66 -15.81 -9.89 11.95
CA GLY A 66 -16.57 -9.50 10.77
C GLY A 66 -15.89 -9.74 9.42
N LEU A 67 -16.46 -9.13 8.38
CA LEU A 67 -15.99 -9.17 7.00
C LEU A 67 -15.13 -7.94 6.70
N PHE A 68 -13.96 -8.18 6.11
CA PHE A 68 -12.97 -7.17 5.76
C PHE A 68 -12.75 -7.13 4.26
N ALA A 69 -12.58 -5.91 3.73
CA ALA A 69 -12.09 -5.67 2.37
C ALA A 69 -10.67 -5.12 2.48
N ILE A 70 -9.69 -5.89 2.05
CA ILE A 70 -8.27 -5.53 2.13
C ILE A 70 -7.82 -5.05 0.76
N ASP A 71 -7.32 -3.82 0.65
CA ASP A 71 -6.65 -3.36 -0.57
C ASP A 71 -5.38 -4.18 -0.79
N GLN A 72 -5.37 -4.96 -1.86
CA GLN A 72 -4.30 -5.93 -2.12
C GLN A 72 -2.95 -5.25 -2.37
N HIS A 73 -2.95 -4.08 -3.01
CA HIS A 73 -1.72 -3.38 -3.36
C HIS A 73 -1.14 -2.71 -2.14
N ALA A 74 -1.98 -1.97 -1.39
CA ALA A 74 -1.52 -1.31 -0.17
C ALA A 74 -1.04 -2.31 0.89
N ALA A 75 -1.69 -3.48 1.00
CA ALA A 75 -1.27 -4.52 1.94
C ALA A 75 0.06 -5.17 1.54
N ASP A 76 0.23 -5.57 0.28
CA ASP A 76 1.49 -6.15 -0.21
C ASP A 76 2.64 -5.13 -0.09
N GLU A 77 2.43 -3.90 -0.55
CA GLU A 77 3.42 -2.82 -0.44
C GLU A 77 3.85 -2.57 1.00
N ARG A 78 2.92 -2.58 1.97
CA ARG A 78 3.27 -2.40 3.39
C ARG A 78 4.11 -3.55 3.91
N VAL A 79 3.75 -4.80 3.58
CA VAL A 79 4.52 -5.98 3.99
C VAL A 79 5.94 -5.92 3.40
N GLN A 80 6.05 -5.65 2.09
CA GLN A 80 7.35 -5.58 1.42
C GLN A 80 8.21 -4.43 1.92
N LEU A 81 7.63 -3.26 2.17
CA LEU A 81 8.35 -2.11 2.72
C LEU A 81 8.92 -2.43 4.09
N GLU A 82 8.12 -3.02 4.98
CA GLU A 82 8.60 -3.38 6.32
C GLU A 82 9.68 -4.47 6.28
N MET A 83 9.56 -5.44 5.38
CA MET A 83 10.60 -6.46 5.16
C MET A 83 11.89 -5.81 4.66
N LEU A 84 11.81 -5.01 3.60
CA LEU A 84 12.96 -4.31 3.03
C LEU A 84 13.62 -3.38 4.05
N GLN A 85 12.84 -2.67 4.86
CA GLN A 85 13.37 -1.81 5.92
C GLN A 85 14.12 -2.62 6.98
N ARG A 86 13.60 -3.77 7.42
CA ARG A 86 14.27 -4.65 8.39
C ARG A 86 15.54 -5.28 7.82
N GLU A 87 15.55 -5.59 6.53
CA GLU A 87 16.72 -6.15 5.83
C GLU A 87 17.77 -5.07 5.53
N THR A 88 17.34 -3.83 5.30
CA THR A 88 18.21 -2.75 4.88
C THR A 88 18.76 -1.91 6.02
N TYR A 89 18.01 -1.73 7.11
CA TYR A 89 18.37 -0.80 8.19
C TYR A 89 18.46 -1.51 9.55
N GLY A 90 19.49 -1.16 10.32
CA GLY A 90 19.63 -1.55 11.71
C GLY A 90 18.60 -0.87 12.61
N ALA A 91 18.53 -1.31 13.87
CA ALA A 91 17.65 -0.72 14.88
C ALA A 91 17.95 0.76 15.17
N ASP A 92 19.15 1.22 14.80
CA ASP A 92 19.63 2.60 14.87
C ASP A 92 19.26 3.45 13.63
N GLY A 93 18.61 2.85 12.63
CA GLY A 93 18.22 3.50 11.38
C GLY A 93 19.36 3.66 10.37
N PHE A 94 20.54 3.10 10.65
CA PHE A 94 21.66 3.11 9.71
C PHE A 94 21.62 1.88 8.79
N PRO A 95 22.08 1.99 7.53
CA PRO A 95 22.09 0.85 6.61
C PRO A 95 22.95 -0.31 7.13
N LEU A 96 22.43 -1.53 7.03
CA LEU A 96 23.18 -2.76 7.28
C LEU A 96 24.19 -2.99 6.15
N THR A 97 25.36 -3.50 6.50
CA THR A 97 26.35 -3.95 5.53
C THR A 97 25.80 -5.19 4.82
N ASP A 98 25.78 -5.21 3.48
CA ASP A 98 25.16 -6.28 2.65
C ASP A 98 23.63 -6.42 2.80
N ALA A 99 22.96 -5.29 3.02
CA ALA A 99 21.52 -5.11 3.29
C ALA A 99 20.54 -5.76 2.29
N VAL A 100 20.93 -6.04 1.04
CA VAL A 100 20.02 -6.54 0.01
C VAL A 100 20.62 -7.75 -0.70
N GLN A 101 19.91 -8.87 -0.65
CA GLN A 101 20.33 -10.09 -1.34
C GLN A 101 20.03 -9.99 -2.83
N SER A 102 21.06 -9.93 -3.66
CA SER A 102 20.92 -9.95 -5.11
C SER A 102 20.97 -11.38 -5.66
N ARG A 103 20.10 -11.69 -6.63
CA ARG A 103 20.11 -12.97 -7.34
C ARG A 103 20.33 -12.75 -8.83
N ARG A 104 21.39 -13.34 -9.37
CA ARG A 104 21.66 -13.29 -10.81
C ARG A 104 20.62 -14.07 -11.60
N LEU A 105 19.89 -13.36 -12.47
CA LEU A 105 18.90 -13.96 -13.38
C LEU A 105 19.58 -14.70 -14.54
N ARG A 106 19.01 -15.85 -14.95
CA ARG A 106 19.45 -16.64 -16.12
C ARG A 106 18.24 -17.07 -16.96
N PRO A 107 18.20 -16.72 -18.27
CA PRO A 107 19.11 -15.80 -18.95
C PRO A 107 18.94 -14.35 -18.43
N PRO A 108 19.96 -13.47 -18.58
CA PRO A 108 19.79 -12.06 -18.26
C PRO A 108 18.68 -11.44 -19.12
N PRO A 109 17.66 -10.80 -18.51
CA PRO A 109 16.60 -10.15 -19.28
C PRO A 109 17.16 -8.95 -20.04
N ARG A 110 16.65 -8.73 -21.25
CA ARG A 110 16.94 -7.51 -22.02
C ARG A 110 16.00 -6.40 -21.56
N LEU A 111 16.56 -5.25 -21.19
CA LEU A 111 15.80 -4.07 -20.78
C LEU A 111 15.91 -3.00 -21.88
N ALA A 112 14.77 -2.52 -22.38
CA ALA A 112 14.74 -1.34 -23.23
C ALA A 112 14.81 -0.09 -22.34
N VAL A 113 15.79 0.78 -22.59
CA VAL A 113 16.03 1.98 -21.80
C VAL A 113 16.18 3.19 -22.70
N SER A 114 15.68 4.33 -22.24
CA SER A 114 15.95 5.64 -22.84
C SER A 114 17.41 6.06 -22.66
N ALA A 115 17.86 7.06 -23.42
CA ALA A 115 19.21 7.62 -23.27
C ALA A 115 19.47 8.18 -21.85
N THR A 116 18.43 8.75 -21.23
CA THR A 116 18.48 9.27 -19.85
C THR A 116 18.65 8.13 -18.85
N GLU A 117 17.84 7.09 -18.93
CA GLU A 117 17.95 5.92 -18.03
C GLU A 117 19.29 5.21 -18.20
N ALA A 118 19.79 5.06 -19.43
CA ALA A 118 21.11 4.49 -19.69
C ALA A 118 22.25 5.31 -19.07
N SER A 119 22.10 6.64 -19.03
CA SER A 119 23.07 7.54 -18.38
C SER A 119 23.01 7.41 -16.86
N LEU A 120 21.81 7.33 -16.28
CA LEU A 120 21.62 7.11 -14.84
C LEU A 120 22.18 5.75 -14.39
N LEU A 121 21.91 4.68 -15.14
CA LEU A 121 22.44 3.35 -14.82
C LEU A 121 23.97 3.32 -14.83
N LYS A 122 24.63 4.03 -15.75
CA LYS A 122 26.09 4.18 -15.76
C LYS A 122 26.59 4.98 -14.56
N GLN A 123 25.89 6.06 -14.21
CA GLN A 123 26.26 6.91 -13.08
C GLN A 123 26.18 6.16 -11.74
N PHE A 124 25.13 5.36 -11.54
CA PHE A 124 24.84 4.69 -10.27
C PHE A 124 25.23 3.21 -10.23
N GLN A 125 26.08 2.75 -11.16
CA GLN A 125 26.42 1.34 -11.32
C GLN A 125 27.02 0.71 -10.05
N LEU A 126 27.83 1.48 -9.31
CA LEU A 126 28.43 1.00 -8.05
C LEU A 126 27.38 0.81 -6.96
N GLN A 127 26.43 1.73 -6.80
CA GLN A 127 25.37 1.62 -5.80
C GLN A 127 24.37 0.49 -6.10
N LEU A 128 24.28 0.04 -7.36
CA LEU A 128 23.41 -1.07 -7.77
C LEU A 128 24.11 -2.45 -7.73
N SER A 129 25.41 -2.48 -7.42
CA SER A 129 26.24 -3.69 -7.46
C SER A 129 26.48 -4.36 -6.10
N THR A 130 25.95 -3.76 -5.03
CA THR A 130 25.77 -4.37 -3.69
C THR A 130 24.72 -5.45 -3.75
#